data_AF-D3P9N8-F1
#
_entry.id   AF-D3P9N8-F1
#
_cell.length_a   1.000
_cell.length_b   1.000
_cell.length_c   1.000
_cell.angle_alpha   90.00
_cell.angle_beta   90.00
_cell.angle_gamma   90.00
#
_symmetry.space_group_name_H-M   'P 1'
#
loop_
_entity.id
_entity.type
_entity.pdbx_description
1 polymer ?
#
loop_
_entity_poly.entity_id
_entity_poly.type
_entity_poly.pdbx_seq_one_letter_code
_entity_poly.pdbx_strand_id
1 'polypeptide(L)'
;MAKNKNIFDYVFFTEILQGMGVTLKHMFKKPVTYKYPYEATPIFERFRGVHYMKTDEDGNPKCVGCYLCERVCPSECIHIETDAGPNGERLIRKYEIELDRCIYCGFCEEACPVDAIHMGRSYDVVRPTREGYRVNMKFLVDKYKEYLKDKGE
;
A
#
# COMPACT_ATOMS: atom_id res chain seq x y z
N MET A 1 -24.46 -1.48 -38.08
CA MET A 1 -25.01 -2.04 -39.34
C MET A 1 -25.88 -3.24 -38.99
N ALA A 2 -27.20 -3.09 -39.00
CA ALA A 2 -28.13 -4.18 -38.73
C ALA A 2 -28.20 -5.09 -39.97
N LYS A 3 -27.61 -6.29 -39.91
CA LYS A 3 -27.83 -7.31 -40.94
C LYS A 3 -29.30 -7.73 -40.89
N ASN A 4 -29.96 -7.78 -42.06
CA ASN A 4 -31.31 -8.32 -42.22
C ASN A 4 -31.35 -9.72 -41.58
N LYS A 5 -32.04 -9.84 -40.44
CA LYS A 5 -32.15 -11.10 -39.69
C LYS A 5 -33.17 -11.99 -40.39
N ASN A 6 -32.74 -13.15 -40.85
CA ASN A 6 -33.63 -14.10 -41.50
C ASN A 6 -34.48 -14.82 -40.45
N ILE A 7 -35.70 -15.23 -40.80
CA ILE A 7 -36.57 -16.04 -39.91
C ILE A 7 -35.88 -17.31 -39.41
N PHE A 8 -34.92 -17.82 -40.20
CA PHE A 8 -34.07 -18.95 -39.85
C PHE A 8 -33.17 -18.69 -38.63
N ASP A 9 -32.67 -17.45 -38.42
CA ASP A 9 -31.80 -17.12 -37.29
C ASP A 9 -32.56 -17.17 -35.95
N TYR A 10 -33.87 -16.87 -35.97
CA TYR A 10 -34.75 -16.98 -34.81
C TYR A 10 -35.15 -18.42 -34.49
N VAL A 11 -35.33 -19.27 -35.50
CA VAL A 11 -35.68 -20.69 -35.32
C VAL A 11 -34.48 -21.54 -34.93
N PHE A 12 -33.29 -21.27 -35.50
CA PHE A 12 -32.06 -22.02 -35.25
C PHE A 12 -31.17 -21.43 -34.15
N PHE A 13 -31.57 -20.31 -33.52
CA PHE A 13 -30.87 -19.67 -32.40
C PHE A 13 -29.35 -19.53 -32.62
N THR A 14 -28.96 -19.13 -33.83
CA THR A 14 -27.56 -19.07 -34.27
C THR A 14 -26.70 -18.15 -33.39
N GLU A 15 -27.28 -17.07 -32.86
CA GLU A 15 -26.63 -16.16 -31.91
C GLU A 15 -26.31 -16.84 -30.56
N ILE A 16 -27.16 -17.75 -30.07
CA ILE A 16 -26.92 -18.50 -28.83
C ILE A 16 -25.76 -19.47 -29.03
N LEU A 17 -25.74 -20.20 -30.14
CA LEU A 17 -24.64 -21.12 -30.47
C LEU A 17 -23.32 -20.38 -30.65
N GLN A 18 -23.33 -19.19 -31.26
CA GLN A 18 -22.15 -18.34 -31.36
C GLN A 18 -21.65 -17.91 -29.97
N GLY A 19 -22.57 -17.53 -29.06
CA GLY A 19 -22.24 -17.23 -27.67
C GLY A 19 -21.66 -18.43 -26.91
N MET A 20 -22.26 -19.62 -27.05
CA MET A 20 -21.78 -20.86 -26.44
C MET A 20 -20.40 -21.28 -27.00
N GLY A 21 -20.13 -21.00 -28.27
CA GLY A 21 -18.80 -21.22 -28.85
C GLY A 21 -17.72 -20.38 -28.18
N VAL A 22 -18.03 -19.13 -27.82
CA VAL A 22 -17.11 -18.26 -27.08
C VAL A 22 -16.90 -18.75 -25.64
N THR A 23 -17.96 -19.19 -24.95
CA THR A 23 -17.82 -19.72 -23.58
C THR A 23 -17.03 -21.02 -23.57
N LEU A 24 -17.29 -21.94 -24.51
CA LEU A 24 -16.53 -23.18 -24.66
C LEU A 24 -15.04 -22.91 -24.93
N LYS A 25 -14.72 -21.91 -25.75
CA LYS A 25 -13.33 -21.48 -25.99
C LYS A 25 -12.64 -20.97 -24.72
N HIS A 26 -13.37 -20.31 -23.82
CA HIS A 26 -12.81 -19.83 -22.55
C HIS A 26 -12.70 -20.93 -21.49
N MET A 27 -13.57 -21.95 -21.54
CA MET A 27 -13.52 -23.11 -20.63
C MET A 27 -12.19 -23.89 -20.73
N PHE A 28 -11.58 -23.93 -21.93
CA PHE A 28 -10.31 -24.61 -22.15
C PHE A 28 -9.07 -23.71 -22.01
N LYS A 29 -9.23 -22.41 -21.67
CA LYS A 29 -8.08 -21.54 -21.38
C LYS A 29 -7.60 -21.76 -19.94
N LYS A 30 -6.29 -21.57 -19.71
CA LYS A 30 -5.73 -21.58 -18.36
C LYS A 30 -6.31 -20.41 -17.53
N PRO A 31 -6.68 -20.64 -16.25
CA PRO A 31 -7.17 -19.59 -15.38
C PRO A 31 -6.05 -18.60 -15.01
N VAL A 32 -6.42 -17.33 -14.81
CA VAL A 32 -5.52 -16.23 -14.39
C VAL A 32 -5.39 -16.16 -12.84
N THR A 33 -6.03 -17.09 -12.12
CA THR A 33 -6.14 -17.05 -10.66
C THR A 33 -4.80 -17.33 -9.98
N TYR A 34 -4.39 -16.45 -9.08
CA TYR A 34 -3.32 -16.69 -8.12
C TYR A 34 -3.86 -17.48 -6.92
N LYS A 35 -3.06 -18.41 -6.38
CA LYS A 35 -3.45 -19.18 -5.18
C LYS A 35 -3.12 -18.42 -3.90
N TYR A 36 -3.86 -17.36 -3.61
CA TYR A 36 -3.75 -16.65 -2.33
C TYR A 36 -4.13 -17.60 -1.17
N PRO A 37 -3.36 -17.66 -0.07
CA PRO A 37 -2.22 -16.82 0.32
C PRO A 37 -0.83 -17.38 -0.04
N TYR A 38 -0.75 -18.52 -0.72
CA TYR A 38 0.53 -19.19 -1.03
C TYR A 38 1.33 -18.51 -2.14
N GLU A 39 0.63 -17.92 -3.11
CA GLU A 39 1.21 -17.18 -4.23
C GLU A 39 0.78 -15.71 -4.15
N ALA A 40 1.74 -14.81 -3.91
CA ALA A 40 1.52 -13.37 -3.91
C ALA A 40 1.49 -12.81 -5.34
N THR A 41 0.72 -11.74 -5.54
CA THR A 41 0.75 -11.00 -6.81
C THR A 41 2.06 -10.20 -6.94
N PRO A 42 2.62 -10.06 -8.14
CA PRO A 42 3.83 -9.25 -8.33
C PRO A 42 3.51 -7.78 -8.05
N ILE A 43 4.21 -7.20 -7.07
CA ILE A 43 4.04 -5.80 -6.66
C ILE A 43 5.07 -4.94 -7.38
N PHE A 44 4.66 -3.79 -7.92
CA PHE A 44 5.58 -2.82 -8.53
C PHE A 44 6.51 -2.19 -7.50
N GLU A 45 7.63 -1.63 -7.96
CA GLU A 45 8.61 -0.97 -7.09
C GLU A 45 8.04 0.26 -6.38
N ARG A 46 7.22 1.06 -7.08
CA ARG A 46 6.58 2.28 -6.57
C ARG A 46 5.23 2.03 -5.89
N PHE A 47 5.00 0.80 -5.41
CA PHE A 47 3.76 0.49 -4.72
C PHE A 47 3.67 1.24 -3.38
N ARG A 48 2.47 1.68 -3.03
CA ARG A 48 2.20 2.45 -1.82
C ARG A 48 1.46 1.59 -0.80
N GLY A 49 2.22 0.94 0.07
CA GLY A 49 1.72 0.14 1.18
C GLY A 49 1.98 0.81 2.53
N VAL A 50 2.22 -0.01 3.55
CA VAL A 50 2.43 0.43 4.92
C VAL A 50 3.72 1.21 5.04
N HIS A 51 3.65 2.34 5.73
CA HIS A 51 4.78 3.23 5.97
C HIS A 51 5.90 2.50 6.72
N TYR A 52 7.14 2.84 6.39
CA TYR A 52 8.31 2.52 7.19
C TYR A 52 9.17 3.76 7.39
N MET A 53 9.99 3.73 8.43
CA MET A 53 10.89 4.83 8.75
C MET A 53 12.34 4.36 8.63
N LYS A 54 13.12 5.02 7.78
CA LYS A 54 14.54 4.72 7.61
C LYS A 54 15.30 5.02 8.91
N THR A 55 16.33 4.22 9.14
CA THR A 55 17.34 4.48 10.17
C THR A 55 18.64 4.94 9.53
N ASP A 56 19.42 5.71 10.28
CA ASP A 56 20.82 6.04 9.98
C ASP A 56 21.73 4.81 10.13
N GLU A 57 23.00 4.98 9.76
CA GLU A 57 24.03 3.93 9.87
C GLU A 57 24.21 3.43 11.32
N ASP A 58 24.01 4.33 12.30
CA ASP A 58 24.05 4.01 13.72
C ASP A 58 22.76 3.34 14.25
N GLY A 59 21.75 3.15 13.39
CA GLY A 59 20.47 2.54 13.75
C GLY A 59 19.45 3.47 14.39
N ASN A 60 19.76 4.76 14.51
CA ASN A 60 18.83 5.79 14.98
C ASN A 60 17.81 6.18 13.90
N PRO A 61 16.56 6.56 14.24
CA PRO A 61 15.59 7.00 13.25
C PRO A 61 16.02 8.32 12.60
N LYS A 62 15.94 8.43 11.27
CA LYS A 62 16.36 9.64 10.52
C LYS A 62 15.48 10.88 10.75
N CYS A 63 14.34 10.72 11.40
CA CYS A 63 13.37 11.79 11.55
C CYS A 63 13.90 12.89 12.48
N VAL A 64 13.79 14.15 12.05
CA VAL A 64 14.26 15.33 12.80
C VAL A 64 13.12 16.13 13.46
N GLY A 65 11.88 15.65 13.39
CA GLY A 65 10.72 16.33 13.96
C GLY A 65 10.41 17.69 13.30
N CYS A 66 10.43 17.75 11.96
CA CYS A 66 10.17 18.99 11.21
C CYS A 66 8.69 19.32 10.98
N TYR A 67 7.77 18.43 11.35
CA TYR A 67 6.30 18.60 11.22
C TYR A 67 5.74 18.72 9.78
N LEU A 68 6.59 18.59 8.76
CA LEU A 68 6.14 18.73 7.36
C LEU A 68 5.19 17.60 6.93
N CYS A 69 5.48 16.36 7.31
CA CYS A 69 4.64 15.21 6.96
C CYS A 69 3.27 15.23 7.66
N GLU A 70 3.19 15.79 8.86
CA GLU A 70 1.93 16.03 9.56
C GLU A 70 1.10 17.10 8.84
N ARG A 71 1.73 18.23 8.48
CA ARG A 71 1.03 19.35 7.85
C ARG A 71 0.57 19.07 6.41
N VAL A 72 1.30 18.25 5.66
CA VAL A 72 0.93 17.89 4.28
C VAL A 72 -0.13 16.78 4.23
N CYS A 73 -0.37 16.08 5.34
CA CYS A 73 -1.25 14.93 5.39
C CYS A 73 -2.71 15.35 5.12
N PRO A 74 -3.34 14.91 4.02
CA PRO A 74 -4.69 15.35 3.68
C PRO A 74 -5.76 14.78 4.61
N SER A 75 -5.46 13.70 5.34
CA SER A 75 -6.37 13.06 6.30
C SER A 75 -5.99 13.30 7.77
N GLU A 76 -4.97 14.13 8.02
CA GLU A 76 -4.52 14.52 9.38
C GLU A 76 -4.35 13.30 10.31
N CYS A 77 -3.75 12.22 9.78
CA CYS A 77 -3.59 10.95 10.46
C CYS A 77 -2.22 10.78 11.15
N ILE A 78 -1.32 11.74 11.00
CA ILE A 78 0.03 11.72 11.56
C ILE A 78 0.06 12.72 12.71
N HIS A 79 0.56 12.31 13.88
CA HIS A 79 0.71 13.16 15.05
C HIS A 79 2.15 13.11 15.55
N ILE A 80 2.79 14.27 15.67
CA ILE A 80 4.20 14.39 16.08
C ILE A 80 4.29 15.26 17.33
N GLU A 81 5.07 14.83 18.32
CA GLU A 81 5.42 15.64 19.48
C GLU A 81 6.95 15.63 19.63
N THR A 82 7.55 16.81 19.77
CA THR A 82 8.99 16.98 19.99
C THR A 82 9.26 17.70 21.28
N ASP A 83 10.33 17.29 21.97
CA ASP A 83 10.89 17.97 23.14
C ASP A 83 12.25 18.59 22.81
N ALA A 84 12.66 19.58 23.59
CA ALA A 84 14.01 20.15 23.51
C ALA A 84 15.01 19.23 24.22
N GLY A 85 16.00 18.75 23.47
CA GLY A 85 17.12 17.98 23.99
C GLY A 85 18.10 18.85 24.79
N PRO A 86 19.02 18.21 25.53
CA PRO A 86 19.98 18.90 26.41
C PRO A 86 20.91 19.87 25.67
N ASN A 87 21.16 19.62 24.38
CA ASN A 87 22.02 20.45 23.52
C ASN A 87 21.22 21.39 22.60
N GLY A 88 19.91 21.57 22.83
CA GLY A 88 19.03 22.35 21.96
C GLY A 88 18.57 21.63 20.69
N GLU A 89 18.95 20.36 20.52
CA GLU A 89 18.46 19.47 19.46
C GLU A 89 16.97 19.15 19.67
N ARG A 90 16.24 18.91 18.57
CA ARG A 90 14.84 18.49 18.66
C ARG A 90 14.78 16.98 18.78
N LEU A 91 14.28 16.49 19.92
CA LEU A 91 14.07 15.07 20.15
C LEU A 91 12.61 14.72 19.90
N ILE A 92 12.36 13.60 19.22
CA ILE A 92 11.00 13.12 18.97
C ILE A 92 10.52 12.38 20.21
N ARG A 93 9.53 12.95 20.88
CA ARG A 93 8.85 12.32 22.02
C ARG A 93 7.84 11.29 21.52
N LYS A 94 7.06 11.67 20.51
CA LYS A 94 5.94 10.89 20.01
C LYS A 94 5.82 11.04 18.51
N TYR A 95 5.66 9.91 17.82
CA TYR A 95 5.35 9.89 16.40
C TYR A 95 4.37 8.74 16.17
N GLU A 96 3.12 9.10 15.87
CA GLU A 96 2.02 8.16 15.68
C GLU A 96 1.36 8.36 14.32
N ILE A 97 1.01 7.25 13.67
CA ILE A 97 0.19 7.25 12.46
C ILE A 97 -1.05 6.40 12.70
N GLU A 98 -2.21 6.94 12.38
CA GLU A 98 -3.47 6.22 12.35
C GLU A 98 -3.69 5.61 10.95
N LEU A 99 -3.37 4.31 10.82
CA LEU A 99 -3.45 3.59 9.54
C LEU A 99 -4.89 3.42 9.02
N ASP A 100 -5.89 3.54 9.89
CA ASP A 100 -7.31 3.49 9.52
C ASP A 100 -7.81 4.80 8.90
N ARG A 101 -7.17 5.93 9.22
CA ARG A 101 -7.45 7.25 8.58
C ARG A 101 -6.51 7.56 7.42
N CYS A 102 -5.41 6.83 7.28
CA CYS A 102 -4.47 7.05 6.19
C CYS A 102 -5.06 6.62 4.84
N ILE A 103 -4.98 7.49 3.83
CA ILE A 103 -5.42 7.20 2.46
C ILE A 103 -4.29 6.70 1.54
N TYR A 104 -3.10 6.43 2.09
CA TYR A 104 -1.93 5.90 1.37
C TYR A 104 -1.52 6.75 0.14
N CYS A 105 -1.69 8.07 0.24
CA CYS A 105 -1.40 9.00 -0.87
C CYS A 105 0.10 9.22 -1.13
N GLY A 106 0.99 8.92 -0.18
CA GLY A 106 2.45 9.09 -0.35
C GLY A 106 2.97 10.53 -0.23
N PHE A 107 2.13 11.54 0.09
CA PHE A 107 2.63 12.91 0.24
C PHE A 107 3.61 13.08 1.40
N CYS A 108 3.51 12.25 2.44
CA CYS A 108 4.44 12.25 3.56
C CYS A 108 5.86 11.83 3.13
N GLU A 109 5.98 10.94 2.15
CA GLU A 109 7.26 10.52 1.56
C GLU A 109 7.88 11.66 0.75
N GLU A 110 7.11 12.27 -0.14
CA GLU A 110 7.60 13.36 -1.00
C GLU A 110 7.91 14.65 -0.22
N ALA A 111 7.20 14.90 0.89
CA ALA A 111 7.40 16.10 1.70
C ALA A 111 8.58 15.98 2.69
N CYS A 112 9.15 14.78 2.87
CA CYS A 112 10.19 14.59 3.86
C CYS A 112 11.54 15.17 3.38
N PRO A 113 12.12 16.18 4.06
CA PRO A 113 13.36 16.81 3.59
C PRO A 113 14.63 15.97 3.86
N VAL A 114 14.50 14.94 4.71
CA VAL A 114 15.60 14.08 5.17
C VAL A 114 15.37 12.60 4.80
N ASP A 115 14.39 12.34 3.94
CA ASP A 115 14.03 10.97 3.50
C ASP A 115 13.82 9.98 4.67
N ALA A 116 13.17 10.45 5.75
CA ALA A 116 12.95 9.62 6.94
C ALA A 116 11.78 8.65 6.77
N ILE A 117 10.64 9.08 6.21
CA ILE A 117 9.44 8.27 6.05
C ILE A 117 9.22 7.91 4.59
N HIS A 118 8.91 6.64 4.32
CA HIS A 118 8.64 6.13 2.99
C HIS A 118 7.47 5.15 2.97
N MET A 119 6.86 4.97 1.80
CA MET A 119 5.82 3.98 1.59
C MET A 119 6.43 2.59 1.31
N GLY A 120 6.05 1.60 2.12
CA GLY A 120 6.52 0.22 1.98
C GLY A 120 5.73 -0.61 0.97
N ARG A 121 6.17 -1.86 0.81
CA ARG A 121 5.50 -2.84 -0.08
C ARG A 121 4.53 -3.76 0.66
N SER A 122 4.57 -3.76 2.00
CA SER A 122 3.65 -4.52 2.83
C SER A 122 2.24 -3.92 2.74
N TYR A 123 1.24 -4.73 2.40
CA TYR A 123 -0.17 -4.32 2.36
C TYR A 123 -1.05 -5.09 3.37
N ASP A 124 -0.55 -6.20 3.91
CA ASP A 124 -1.28 -7.06 4.84
C ASP A 124 -1.15 -6.56 6.30
N VAL A 125 -1.92 -5.53 6.66
CA VAL A 125 -1.96 -4.97 8.03
C VAL A 125 -3.34 -5.06 8.67
N VAL A 126 -3.97 -6.22 8.55
CA VAL A 126 -5.25 -6.48 9.20
C VAL A 126 -5.02 -6.66 10.71
N ARG A 127 -5.71 -5.83 11.50
CA ARG A 127 -5.74 -5.94 12.96
C ARG A 127 -7.17 -6.07 13.47
N PRO A 128 -7.39 -6.83 14.57
CA PRO A 128 -8.73 -7.11 15.08
C PRO A 128 -9.37 -5.90 15.77
N THR A 129 -8.57 -4.97 16.29
CA THR A 129 -9.05 -3.80 17.05
C THR A 129 -8.66 -2.51 16.36
N ARG A 130 -9.49 -1.47 16.53
CA ARG A 130 -9.23 -0.10 16.02
C ARG A 130 -7.92 0.46 16.56
N GLU A 131 -7.68 0.29 17.86
CA GLU A 131 -6.45 0.75 18.52
C GLU A 131 -5.19 0.15 17.91
N GLY A 132 -5.28 -1.06 17.36
CA GLY A 132 -4.15 -1.68 16.67
C GLY A 132 -3.67 -0.89 15.44
N TYR A 133 -4.53 -0.10 14.80
CA TYR A 133 -4.16 0.71 13.63
C TYR A 133 -3.40 1.99 13.99
N ARG A 134 -3.34 2.37 15.28
CA ARG A 134 -2.43 3.40 15.77
C ARG A 134 -1.05 2.81 15.89
N VAL A 135 -0.15 3.19 14.98
CA VAL A 135 1.21 2.69 14.94
C VAL A 135 2.19 3.74 15.41
N ASN A 136 3.18 3.30 16.18
CA ASN A 136 4.20 4.16 16.77
C ASN A 136 5.48 4.15 15.93
N MET A 137 6.38 5.10 16.18
CA MET A 137 7.71 5.17 15.55
C MET A 137 8.46 3.83 15.52
N LYS A 138 8.43 3.08 16.63
CA LYS A 138 9.08 1.77 16.73
C LYS A 138 8.57 0.78 15.67
N PHE A 139 7.25 0.75 15.45
CA PHE A 139 6.65 -0.13 14.45
C PHE A 139 7.13 0.23 13.03
N LEU A 140 7.25 1.53 12.73
CA LEU A 140 7.73 2.01 11.43
C LEU A 140 9.20 1.66 11.19
N VAL A 141 10.04 1.73 12.23
CA VAL A 141 11.44 1.30 12.17
C VAL A 141 11.55 -0.22 12.01
N ASP A 142 10.73 -0.99 12.70
CA ASP A 142 10.72 -2.45 12.55
C ASP A 142 10.27 -2.86 11.13
N LYS A 143 9.33 -2.13 10.52
CA LYS A 143 8.98 -2.30 9.11
C LYS A 143 10.11 -1.98 8.15
N TYR A 144 10.99 -1.04 8.49
CA TYR A 144 12.18 -0.79 7.68
C TYR A 144 13.16 -1.96 7.70
N LYS A 145 13.32 -2.62 8.86
CA LYS A 145 14.14 -3.85 8.95
C LYS A 145 13.56 -5.00 8.12
N GLU A 146 12.23 -5.12 8.06
CA GLU A 146 11.57 -6.08 7.17
C GLU A 146 11.82 -5.74 5.70
N TYR A 147 11.70 -4.46 5.33
CA TYR A 147 11.98 -3.98 3.98
C TYR A 147 13.42 -4.27 3.52
N LEU A 148 14.42 -4.09 4.40
CA LEU A 148 15.82 -4.41 4.09
C LEU A 148 16.00 -5.91 3.80
N LYS A 149 15.38 -6.79 4.61
CA LYS A 149 15.39 -8.23 4.38
C LYS A 149 14.79 -8.62 3.03
N ASP A 150 13.67 -7.99 2.65
CA ASP A 150 13.01 -8.24 1.37
C ASP A 150 13.86 -7.81 0.17
N LYS A 151 14.74 -6.82 0.36
CA LYS A 151 15.67 -6.32 -0.64
C LYS A 151 16.99 -7.10 -0.71
N GLY A 152 17.25 -7.97 0.28
CA GLY A 152 18.48 -8.75 0.38
C GLY A 152 19.70 -7.94 0.80
N GLU A 153 19.48 -6.81 1.48
CA GLU A 153 20.50 -5.91 2.05
C GLU A 153 20.58 -6.07 3.59
#